data_AF-A0AAI8RB44-F1
#
_entry.id   AF-A0AAI8RB44-F1
#
_cell.length_a   1.000
_cell.length_b   1.000
_cell.length_c   1.000
_cell.angle_alpha   90.00
_cell.angle_beta   90.00
_cell.angle_gamma   90.00
#
_symmetry.space_group_name_H-M   'P 1'
#
loop_
_entity.id
_entity.type
_entity.pdbx_description
1 polymer ?
#
loop_
_entity_poly.entity_id
_entity_poly.type
_entity_poly.pdbx_seq_one_letter_code
_entity_poly.pdbx_strand_id
1 'polypeptide(L)'
;MEITANNIKRSLREQGINTKKVRIRVEMVGYGSTSIRVKLHDLTLETETIRHEIQKQWGSIRYDEKVQGEILEGCNTYVFCEYEEEVLEQAIEEKYEQAETIYRHLEQLDTYNGEQIFETESVRAVAFFKDKLISLMMKDRSSSIRYRRHSMNSVYDLAHALVLLETIGHFGKL
;
A
#
# COMPACT_ATOMS: atom_id res chain seq x y z
N MET A 1 -12.81 -15.23 -20.57
CA MET A 1 -13.03 -15.73 -19.19
C MET A 1 -13.82 -14.66 -18.46
N GLU A 2 -14.94 -14.99 -17.85
CA GLU A 2 -15.76 -14.00 -17.14
C GLU A 2 -15.05 -13.53 -15.86
N ILE A 3 -14.97 -12.22 -15.66
CA ILE A 3 -14.34 -11.62 -14.48
C ILE A 3 -15.35 -11.67 -13.34
N THR A 4 -15.16 -12.61 -12.41
CA THR A 4 -16.03 -12.76 -11.23
C THR A 4 -15.20 -12.87 -9.97
N ALA A 5 -15.76 -12.44 -8.83
CA ALA A 5 -15.09 -12.56 -7.53
C ALA A 5 -14.69 -14.01 -7.22
N ASN A 6 -15.49 -15.00 -7.64
CA ASN A 6 -15.21 -16.42 -7.42
C ASN A 6 -14.00 -16.91 -8.22
N ASN A 7 -13.83 -16.47 -9.47
CA ASN A 7 -12.68 -16.81 -10.29
C ASN A 7 -11.40 -16.19 -9.73
N ILE A 8 -11.48 -14.95 -9.26
CA ILE A 8 -10.35 -14.26 -8.64
C ILE A 8 -9.96 -14.96 -7.33
N LYS A 9 -10.91 -15.25 -6.44
CA LYS A 9 -10.66 -16.03 -5.21
C LYS A 9 -10.10 -17.43 -5.50
N ARG A 10 -10.44 -18.06 -6.63
CA ARG A 10 -9.87 -19.36 -6.98
C ARG A 10 -8.37 -19.24 -7.28
N SER A 11 -7.99 -18.30 -8.13
CA SER A 11 -6.57 -18.06 -8.47
C SER A 11 -5.74 -17.68 -7.23
N LEU A 12 -6.25 -16.78 -6.38
CA LEU A 12 -5.55 -16.42 -5.14
C LEU A 12 -5.32 -17.64 -4.22
N ARG A 13 -6.27 -18.58 -4.14
CA ARG A 13 -6.09 -19.83 -3.38
C ARG A 13 -5.03 -20.74 -3.98
N GLU A 14 -4.96 -20.82 -5.31
CA GLU A 14 -3.94 -21.61 -6.02
C GLU A 14 -2.53 -21.05 -5.74
N GLN A 15 -2.42 -19.77 -5.43
CA GLN A 15 -1.20 -19.10 -5.00
C GLN A 15 -0.94 -19.17 -3.47
N GLY A 16 -1.77 -19.90 -2.71
CA GLY A 16 -1.62 -20.07 -1.26
C GLY A 16 -2.22 -18.96 -0.40
N ILE A 17 -2.94 -17.99 -0.99
CA ILE A 17 -3.54 -16.87 -0.24
C ILE A 17 -4.87 -17.32 0.39
N ASN A 18 -5.02 -17.03 1.69
CA ASN A 18 -6.26 -17.31 2.41
C ASN A 18 -7.37 -16.32 2.03
N THR A 19 -8.21 -16.71 1.08
CA THR A 19 -9.33 -15.90 0.57
C THR A 19 -10.48 -15.62 1.55
N LYS A 20 -10.47 -16.18 2.77
CA LYS A 20 -11.38 -15.74 3.84
C LYS A 20 -11.01 -14.36 4.37
N LYS A 21 -9.73 -13.99 4.26
CA LYS A 21 -9.17 -12.70 4.65
C LYS A 21 -9.26 -11.65 3.54
N VAL A 22 -9.93 -11.99 2.43
CA VAL A 22 -10.02 -11.14 1.23
C VAL A 22 -11.47 -11.01 0.79
N ARG A 23 -11.95 -9.78 0.72
CA ARG A 23 -13.22 -9.41 0.12
C ARG A 23 -12.96 -8.85 -1.28
N ILE A 24 -13.70 -9.36 -2.27
CA ILE A 24 -13.54 -8.97 -3.67
C ILE A 24 -14.90 -8.53 -4.19
N ARG A 25 -14.95 -7.36 -4.80
CA ARG A 25 -16.11 -6.81 -5.49
C ARG A 25 -15.72 -6.53 -6.94
N VAL A 26 -16.53 -7.00 -7.88
CA VAL A 26 -16.33 -6.75 -9.31
C VAL A 26 -17.56 -6.00 -9.80
N GLU A 27 -17.34 -4.84 -10.41
CA GLU A 27 -18.42 -3.95 -10.85
C GLU A 27 -18.13 -3.41 -12.23
N MET A 28 -19.15 -3.26 -13.06
CA MET A 28 -19.04 -2.50 -14.29
C MET A 28 -19.16 -1.00 -13.97
N VAL A 29 -18.27 -0.20 -14.53
CA VAL A 29 -18.17 1.25 -14.29
C VAL A 29 -17.95 2.00 -15.61
N GLY A 30 -18.54 3.19 -15.72
CA GLY A 30 -18.41 4.05 -16.91
C GLY A 30 -18.82 3.33 -18.20
N TYR A 31 -18.05 3.55 -19.26
CA TYR A 31 -18.29 3.03 -20.62
C TYR A 31 -17.86 1.57 -20.78
N GLY A 32 -18.39 0.67 -19.95
CA GLY A 32 -18.10 -0.77 -20.02
C GLY A 32 -16.75 -1.18 -19.45
N SER A 33 -16.12 -0.33 -18.64
CA SER A 33 -14.95 -0.71 -17.86
C SER A 33 -15.37 -1.58 -16.67
N THR A 34 -14.44 -2.38 -16.17
CA THR A 34 -14.59 -3.22 -14.98
C THR A 34 -13.72 -2.70 -13.85
N SER A 35 -14.29 -2.52 -12.67
CA SER A 35 -13.58 -2.22 -11.43
C SER A 35 -13.53 -3.48 -10.58
N ILE A 36 -12.32 -3.95 -10.29
CA ILE A 36 -12.06 -5.01 -9.32
C ILE A 36 -11.55 -4.34 -8.05
N ARG A 37 -12.37 -4.33 -6.99
CA ARG A 37 -12.00 -3.81 -5.68
C ARG A 37 -11.71 -4.95 -4.73
N VAL A 38 -10.55 -4.91 -4.12
CA VAL A 38 -10.05 -5.93 -3.19
C VAL A 38 -9.80 -5.27 -1.84
N LYS A 39 -10.45 -5.81 -0.81
CA LYS A 39 -10.31 -5.40 0.58
C LYS A 39 -9.66 -6.53 1.37
N LEU A 40 -8.56 -6.22 2.04
CA LEU A 40 -7.82 -7.17 2.88
C LEU A 40 -8.19 -6.96 4.34
N HIS A 41 -8.63 -8.03 5.01
CA HIS A 41 -8.97 -8.01 6.45
C HIS A 41 -7.79 -8.43 7.34
N ASP A 42 -6.60 -8.56 6.76
CA ASP A 42 -5.41 -9.00 7.46
C ASP A 42 -4.20 -8.22 6.96
N LEU A 43 -3.52 -7.56 7.90
CA LEU A 43 -2.32 -6.78 7.67
C LEU A 43 -1.09 -7.65 7.36
N THR A 44 -1.18 -8.97 7.61
CA THR A 44 -0.18 -9.94 7.15
C THR A 44 -0.36 -10.33 5.68
N LEU A 45 -1.13 -9.59 4.90
CA LEU A 45 -1.23 -9.75 3.44
C LEU A 45 -0.73 -8.50 2.72
N GLU A 46 0.18 -8.67 1.77
CA GLU A 46 0.74 -7.54 1.03
C GLU A 46 -0.21 -7.07 -0.09
N THR A 47 -0.70 -5.83 0.04
CA THR A 47 -1.63 -5.22 -0.92
C THR A 47 -1.07 -5.16 -2.34
N GLU A 48 0.20 -4.78 -2.52
CA GLU A 48 0.83 -4.65 -3.84
C GLU A 48 1.01 -5.99 -4.54
N THR A 49 1.46 -7.02 -3.81
CA THR A 49 1.60 -8.37 -4.37
C THR A 49 0.24 -8.92 -4.81
N ILE A 50 -0.78 -8.81 -3.95
CA ILE A 50 -2.14 -9.25 -4.32
C ILE A 50 -2.68 -8.46 -5.51
N ARG A 51 -2.49 -7.14 -5.53
CA ARG A 51 -2.89 -6.28 -6.64
C ARG A 51 -2.20 -6.71 -7.94
N HIS A 52 -0.90 -6.95 -7.89
CA HIS A 52 -0.11 -7.33 -9.05
C HIS A 52 -0.56 -8.66 -9.63
N GLU A 53 -0.79 -9.67 -8.79
CA GLU A 53 -1.24 -10.99 -9.22
C GLU A 53 -2.61 -10.95 -9.92
N ILE A 54 -3.54 -10.17 -9.38
CA ILE A 54 -4.86 -9.97 -9.99
C ILE A 54 -4.74 -9.16 -11.28
N GLN A 55 -3.94 -8.08 -11.27
CA GLN A 55 -3.73 -7.22 -12.45
C GLN A 55 -3.10 -8.01 -13.60
N LYS A 56 -2.16 -8.92 -13.33
CA LYS A 56 -1.50 -9.75 -14.34
C LYS A 56 -2.49 -10.64 -15.10
N GLN A 57 -3.53 -11.13 -14.42
CA GLN A 57 -4.47 -12.08 -15.00
C GLN A 57 -5.72 -11.43 -15.59
N TRP A 58 -6.23 -10.34 -14.99
CA TRP A 58 -7.49 -9.70 -15.41
C TRP A 58 -7.35 -8.22 -15.76
N GLY A 59 -6.26 -7.58 -15.36
CA GLY A 59 -6.03 -6.17 -15.61
C GLY A 59 -5.84 -5.88 -17.09
N SER A 60 -6.48 -4.81 -17.56
CA SER A 60 -6.37 -4.38 -18.95
C SER A 60 -6.59 -2.88 -19.02
N ILE A 61 -5.57 -2.12 -19.37
CA ILE A 61 -5.68 -0.66 -19.52
C ILE A 61 -5.17 -0.32 -20.92
N ARG A 62 -6.02 0.34 -21.70
CA ARG A 62 -5.68 0.81 -23.04
C ARG A 62 -5.21 2.25 -22.95
N TYR A 63 -4.08 2.53 -23.56
CA TYR A 63 -3.50 3.87 -23.63
C TYR A 63 -3.58 4.40 -25.06
N ASP A 64 -3.72 5.71 -25.21
CA ASP A 64 -3.63 6.35 -26.51
C ASP A 64 -2.19 6.23 -27.05
N GLU A 65 -2.05 5.76 -28.28
CA GLU A 65 -0.76 5.61 -28.95
C GLU A 65 -0.14 6.97 -29.35
N LYS A 66 -0.96 8.02 -29.44
CA LYS A 66 -0.56 9.37 -29.87
C LYS A 66 -0.35 10.34 -28.73
N VAL A 67 -0.92 10.08 -27.55
CA VAL A 67 -0.80 10.93 -26.36
C VAL A 67 -0.25 10.12 -25.20
N GLN A 68 1.02 10.37 -24.87
CA GLN A 68 1.70 9.64 -23.81
C GLN A 68 0.98 9.80 -22.47
N GLY A 69 0.58 8.66 -21.89
CA GLY A 69 -0.02 8.60 -20.56
C GLY A 69 -1.54 8.78 -20.53
N GLU A 70 -2.19 9.05 -21.68
CA GLU A 70 -3.64 9.14 -21.75
C GLU A 70 -4.27 7.75 -21.79
N ILE A 71 -5.21 7.48 -20.88
CA ILE A 71 -5.97 6.22 -20.84
C ILE A 71 -7.21 6.39 -21.71
N LEU A 72 -7.39 5.48 -22.67
CA LEU A 72 -8.59 5.46 -23.52
C LEU A 72 -9.80 5.10 -22.68
N GLU A 73 -10.90 5.81 -22.91
CA GLU A 73 -12.14 5.56 -22.18
C GLU A 73 -12.81 4.24 -22.59
N GLY A 74 -13.38 3.55 -21.60
CA GLY A 74 -14.17 2.34 -21.78
C GLY A 74 -13.37 1.05 -21.94
N CYS A 75 -14.04 -0.06 -21.64
CA CYS A 75 -13.53 -1.45 -21.70
C CYS A 75 -12.17 -1.69 -21.00
N ASN A 76 -11.81 -0.89 -20.01
CA ASN A 76 -10.62 -1.14 -19.18
C ASN A 76 -11.00 -1.97 -17.96
N THR A 77 -10.07 -2.76 -17.44
CA THR A 77 -10.17 -3.44 -16.15
C THR A 77 -9.14 -2.87 -15.18
N TYR A 78 -9.63 -2.21 -14.13
CA TYR A 78 -8.81 -1.63 -13.07
C TYR A 78 -8.85 -2.52 -11.83
N VAL A 79 -7.69 -2.74 -11.22
CA VAL A 79 -7.56 -3.47 -9.96
C VAL A 79 -7.11 -2.53 -8.85
N PHE A 80 -7.94 -2.43 -7.82
CA PHE A 80 -7.66 -1.70 -6.59
C PHE A 80 -7.55 -2.70 -5.45
N CYS A 81 -6.50 -2.57 -4.63
CA CYS A 81 -6.26 -3.42 -3.48
C CYS A 81 -5.83 -2.56 -2.30
N GLU A 82 -6.58 -2.65 -1.21
CA GLU A 82 -6.37 -1.86 0.00
C GLU A 82 -6.82 -2.66 1.22
N TYR A 83 -6.39 -2.25 2.41
CA TYR A 83 -6.90 -2.85 3.64
C TYR A 83 -8.37 -2.43 3.88
N GLU A 84 -9.10 -3.26 4.62
CA GLU A 84 -10.39 -2.87 5.16
C GLU A 84 -10.19 -1.76 6.19
N GLU A 85 -11.02 -0.73 6.12
CA GLU A 85 -10.83 0.52 6.86
C GLU A 85 -10.81 0.28 8.37
N GLU A 86 -11.75 -0.51 8.88
CA GLU A 86 -11.84 -0.86 10.31
C GLU A 86 -10.59 -1.59 10.83
N VAL A 87 -10.02 -2.48 10.02
CA VAL A 87 -8.81 -3.26 10.39
C VAL A 87 -7.59 -2.33 10.43
N LEU A 88 -7.51 -1.43 9.46
CA LEU A 88 -6.43 -0.45 9.41
C LEU A 88 -6.53 0.54 10.57
N GLU A 89 -7.72 1.09 10.82
CA GLU A 89 -7.96 2.07 11.88
C GLU A 89 -7.61 1.50 13.26
N GLN A 90 -8.05 0.27 13.55
CA GLN A 90 -7.70 -0.40 14.81
C GLN A 90 -6.18 -0.52 14.99
N ALA A 91 -5.44 -0.89 13.93
CA ALA A 91 -3.99 -0.98 14.01
C ALA A 91 -3.32 0.40 14.17
N ILE A 92 -3.91 1.46 13.62
CA ILE A 92 -3.43 2.84 13.82
C ILE A 92 -3.61 3.26 15.28
N GLU A 93 -4.78 3.00 15.86
CA GLU A 93 -5.07 3.27 17.27
C GLU A 93 -4.06 2.57 18.19
N GLU A 94 -3.74 1.30 17.91
CA GLU A 94 -2.73 0.52 18.65
C GLU A 94 -1.31 1.13 18.58
N LYS A 95 -1.00 1.89 17.52
CA LYS A 95 0.30 2.58 17.35
C LYS A 95 0.30 4.02 17.82
N TYR A 96 -0.83 4.54 18.28
CA TYR A 96 -0.97 5.97 18.54
C TYR A 96 -0.04 6.47 19.65
N GLU A 97 0.09 5.72 20.75
CA GLU A 97 0.98 6.08 21.88
C GLU A 97 2.46 6.12 21.47
N GLN A 98 2.89 5.12 20.69
CA GLN A 98 4.24 5.07 20.13
C GLN A 98 4.47 6.26 19.18
N ALA A 99 3.52 6.53 18.29
CA ALA A 99 3.60 7.65 17.36
C ALA A 99 3.65 8.98 18.10
N GLU A 100 2.86 9.17 19.15
CA GLU A 100 2.85 10.40 19.94
C GLU A 100 4.22 10.64 20.60
N THR A 101 4.82 9.59 21.15
CA THR A 101 6.15 9.66 21.76
C THR A 101 7.21 10.11 20.74
N ILE A 102 7.22 9.51 19.55
CA ILE A 102 8.14 9.87 18.47
C ILE A 102 7.84 11.29 17.99
N TYR A 103 6.57 11.65 17.76
CA TYR A 103 6.18 12.98 17.28
C TYR A 103 6.65 14.09 18.23
N ARG A 104 6.44 13.91 19.54
CA ARG A 104 6.92 14.87 20.56
C ARG A 104 8.44 14.98 20.59
N HIS A 105 9.16 13.87 20.41
CA HIS A 105 10.61 13.89 20.32
C HIS A 105 11.09 14.68 19.08
N LEU A 106 10.49 14.41 17.92
CA LEU A 106 10.79 15.12 16.66
C LEU A 106 10.47 16.62 16.78
N GLU A 107 9.38 16.97 17.44
CA GLU A 107 8.99 18.36 17.72
C GLU A 107 9.98 19.07 18.64
N GLN A 108 10.54 18.38 19.64
CA GLN A 108 11.57 18.93 20.52
C GLN A 108 12.91 19.16 19.80
N LEU A 109 13.27 18.27 18.89
CA LEU A 109 14.47 18.44 18.06
C LEU A 109 14.32 19.64 17.11
N ASP A 110 13.14 19.78 16.49
CA ASP A 110 12.79 20.87 15.58
C ASP A 110 13.85 21.17 14.50
N THR A 111 14.45 20.12 13.93
CA THR A 111 15.52 20.26 12.92
C THR A 111 15.08 19.85 11.51
N TYR A 112 15.87 20.26 10.51
CA TYR A 112 15.78 19.73 9.14
C TYR A 112 16.50 18.38 8.98
N ASN A 113 17.18 17.89 10.02
CA ASN A 113 17.81 16.59 9.94
C ASN A 113 16.74 15.50 10.02
N GLY A 114 17.00 14.41 9.29
CA GLY A 114 16.14 13.24 9.34
C GLY A 114 16.49 12.37 10.55
N GLU A 115 15.48 12.01 11.32
CA GLU A 115 15.62 11.08 12.45
C GLU A 115 15.10 9.70 12.07
N GLN A 116 15.86 8.66 12.43
CA GLN A 116 15.43 7.30 12.15
C GLN A 116 14.33 6.88 13.13
N ILE A 117 13.15 6.53 12.59
CA ILE A 117 11.98 6.16 13.39
C ILE A 117 11.65 4.66 13.30
N PHE A 118 12.21 3.95 12.32
CA PHE A 118 11.94 2.53 12.09
C PHE A 118 13.09 1.87 11.33
N GLU A 119 13.37 0.62 11.66
CA GLU A 119 14.42 -0.17 11.01
C GLU A 119 14.09 -1.66 11.04
N THR A 120 14.23 -2.32 9.89
CA THR A 120 14.18 -3.78 9.71
C THR A 120 15.45 -4.25 9.00
N GLU A 121 15.57 -5.54 8.73
CA GLU A 121 16.69 -6.09 7.96
C GLU A 121 16.80 -5.47 6.55
N SER A 122 15.65 -5.14 5.93
CA SER A 122 15.54 -4.70 4.54
C SER A 122 15.27 -3.21 4.37
N VAL A 123 14.68 -2.53 5.36
CA VAL A 123 14.19 -1.15 5.25
C VAL A 123 14.64 -0.31 6.45
N ARG A 124 14.88 0.98 6.23
CA ARG A 124 14.90 2.00 7.27
C ARG A 124 13.94 3.14 6.91
N ALA A 125 13.27 3.72 7.90
CA ALA A 125 12.44 4.90 7.72
C ALA A 125 13.02 6.08 8.50
N VAL A 126 13.10 7.22 7.82
CA VAL A 126 13.65 8.46 8.36
C VAL A 126 12.57 9.55 8.28
N ALA A 127 12.26 10.16 9.42
CA ALA A 127 11.30 11.26 9.53
C ALA A 127 11.99 12.61 9.51
N PHE A 128 11.48 13.53 8.69
CA PHE A 128 11.94 14.91 8.57
C PHE A 128 10.84 15.83 9.08
N PHE A 129 10.99 16.34 10.30
CA PHE A 129 9.90 17.03 10.99
C PHE A 129 9.53 18.38 10.36
N LYS A 130 10.53 19.19 9.99
CA LYS A 130 10.30 20.47 9.30
C LYS A 130 9.64 20.31 7.94
N ASP A 131 10.04 19.27 7.20
CA ASP A 131 9.52 18.97 5.87
C ASP A 131 8.18 18.19 5.91
N LYS A 132 7.72 17.81 7.10
CA LYS A 132 6.49 17.03 7.34
C LYS A 132 6.42 15.78 6.48
N LEU A 133 7.53 15.04 6.39
CA LEU A 133 7.62 13.84 5.57
C LEU A 133 8.38 12.70 6.25
N ILE A 134 8.02 11.47 5.89
CA ILE A 134 8.76 10.24 6.21
C ILE A 134 9.26 9.65 4.90
N SER A 135 10.57 9.36 4.84
CA SER A 135 11.22 8.72 3.70
C SER A 135 11.59 7.28 4.04
N LEU A 136 11.11 6.34 3.22
CA LEU A 136 11.53 4.94 3.27
C LEU A 136 12.78 4.73 2.41
N MET A 137 13.76 4.02 2.96
CA MET A 137 14.99 3.65 2.26
C MET A 137 15.23 2.15 2.38
N MET A 138 15.37 1.48 1.23
CA MET A 138 15.83 0.09 1.18
C MET A 138 17.32 0.01 1.54
N LYS A 139 17.70 -1.03 2.29
CA LYS A 139 19.09 -1.28 2.68
C LYS A 139 19.91 -2.04 1.64
N ASP A 140 19.27 -2.76 0.72
CA ASP A 140 19.98 -3.43 -0.37
C ASP A 140 20.65 -2.41 -1.33
N ARG A 141 21.89 -2.71 -1.70
CA ARG A 141 22.77 -1.91 -2.56
C ARG A 141 22.46 -2.06 -4.05
N SER A 142 21.53 -2.93 -4.45
CA SER A 142 21.46 -3.41 -5.85
C SER A 142 20.61 -2.60 -6.83
N SER A 143 19.61 -1.79 -6.45
CA SER A 143 18.84 -1.07 -7.48
C SER A 143 17.93 0.04 -6.93
N SER A 144 18.04 1.23 -7.55
CA SER A 144 17.11 2.37 -7.49
C SER A 144 16.34 2.54 -6.17
N ILE A 145 16.83 3.38 -5.26
CA ILE A 145 16.12 3.75 -4.02
C ILE A 145 14.70 4.21 -4.39
N ARG A 146 13.70 3.33 -4.21
CA ARG A 146 12.29 3.71 -4.35
C ARG A 146 11.90 4.44 -3.09
N TYR A 147 12.07 5.76 -3.09
CA TYR A 147 11.54 6.61 -2.05
C TYR A 147 10.03 6.57 -2.10
N ARG A 148 9.39 5.81 -1.20
CA ARG A 148 7.99 6.09 -0.85
C ARG A 148 8.02 7.18 0.21
N ARG A 149 7.38 8.31 -0.10
CA ARG A 149 7.23 9.43 0.83
C ARG A 149 5.84 9.36 1.42
N HIS A 150 5.77 9.47 2.74
CA HIS A 150 4.52 9.64 3.47
C HIS A 150 4.51 11.03 4.09
N SER A 151 3.37 11.71 4.05
CA SER A 151 3.17 12.93 4.82
C SER A 151 3.19 12.62 6.32
N MET A 152 3.64 13.57 7.13
CA MET A 152 3.68 13.48 8.59
C MET A 152 3.23 14.82 9.18
N ASN A 153 1.96 15.18 8.95
CA ASN A 153 1.40 16.43 9.45
C ASN A 153 0.92 16.26 10.90
N SER A 154 0.49 15.05 11.27
CA SER A 154 -0.12 14.73 12.55
C SER A 154 0.47 13.46 13.18
N VAL A 155 0.13 13.21 14.45
CA VAL A 155 0.42 11.93 15.14
C VAL A 155 -0.27 10.77 14.43
N TYR A 156 -1.49 10.98 13.94
CA TYR A 156 -2.23 10.00 13.16
C TYR A 156 -1.46 9.59 11.88
N ASP A 157 -0.93 10.57 11.13
CA ASP A 157 -0.15 10.27 9.92
C ASP A 157 1.09 9.41 10.22
N LEU A 158 1.75 9.70 11.35
CA LEU A 158 2.90 8.93 11.82
C LEU A 158 2.48 7.52 12.26
N ALA A 159 1.41 7.37 13.03
CA ALA A 159 0.87 6.08 13.44
C ALA A 159 0.48 5.22 12.22
N HIS A 160 -0.22 5.81 11.26
CA HIS A 160 -0.53 5.17 9.98
C HIS A 160 0.73 4.75 9.22
N ALA A 161 1.75 5.60 9.15
CA ALA A 161 3.02 5.24 8.53
C ALA A 161 3.71 4.06 9.25
N LEU A 162 3.68 4.01 10.59
CA LEU A 162 4.24 2.91 11.37
C LEU A 162 3.54 1.57 11.08
N VAL A 163 2.20 1.56 11.00
CA VAL A 163 1.45 0.36 10.60
C VAL A 163 1.90 -0.12 9.22
N LEU A 164 1.96 0.78 8.24
CA LEU A 164 2.38 0.42 6.89
C LEU A 164 3.83 -0.08 6.84
N LEU A 165 4.73 0.54 7.61
CA LEU A 165 6.13 0.13 7.72
C LEU A 165 6.28 -1.28 8.28
N GLU A 166 5.48 -1.66 9.27
CA GLU A 166 5.46 -3.03 9.80
C GLU A 166 4.95 -4.02 8.77
N THR A 167 3.89 -3.67 8.03
CA THR A 167 3.41 -4.54 6.94
C THR A 167 4.50 -4.73 5.87
N ILE A 168 5.14 -3.66 5.41
CA ILE A 168 6.24 -3.73 4.42
C ILE A 168 7.44 -4.52 5.00
N GLY A 169 7.74 -4.35 6.28
CA GLY A 169 8.79 -5.07 7.01
C GLY A 169 8.58 -6.58 7.03
N HIS A 170 7.33 -7.04 7.05
CA HIS A 170 6.99 -8.46 6.94
C HIS A 170 7.20 -9.04 5.53
N PHE A 171 7.21 -8.21 4.49
CA PHE A 171 7.33 -8.63 3.09
C PHE A 171 8.65 -8.21 2.42
N GLY A 172 9.72 -8.02 3.20
CA GLY A 172 11.05 -7.63 2.73
C GLY A 172 11.78 -8.61 1.80
N LYS A 173 11.06 -9.36 0.96
CA LYS A 173 11.55 -10.11 -0.20
C LYS A 173 10.77 -9.67 -1.43
N LEU A 174 11.20 -8.57 -2.05
CA LEU A 174 10.94 -8.28 -3.46
C LEU A 174 12.17 -8.72 -4.26
#